data_AF-A0A1I6WGZ2-F1
#
_entry.id   AF-A0A1I6WGZ2-F1
#
_cell.length_a   1.000
_cell.length_b   1.000
_cell.length_c   1.000
_cell.angle_alpha   90.00
_cell.angle_beta   90.00
_cell.angle_gamma   90.00
#
_symmetry.space_group_name_H-M   'P 1'
#
loop_
_entity.id
_entity.type
_entity.pdbx_description
1 polymer ?
#
loop_
_entity_poly.entity_id
_entity_poly.type
_entity_poly.pdbx_seq_one_letter_code
_entity_poly.pdbx_strand_id
1 'polypeptide(L)'
;MKQLLLATALIAFPVAVFSGVEHFVIGAAAAPAQQSAVPSLGDLSKFAAIVSDTQKIAATGDLVAAETRITDLETAWDDAEEELRAKAPEAWGTVDASADAAFSALRTNSPDPARVETALSDLQATLADPTPPDAAGGSAQTLNGIAVTDASGHPLPCEVMLSDLRDALSAGRASDTARPQITDLQSKATERCNADDDRRADAFSAQALALLIPAQVTK
;
A
#
# COMPACT_ATOMS: atom_id res chain seq x y z
N MET A 1 41.58 -10.86 -75.61
CA MET A 1 41.05 -12.23 -75.42
C MET A 1 40.34 -12.22 -74.07
N LYS A 2 39.03 -12.02 -74.11
CA LYS A 2 38.09 -13.10 -73.81
C LYS A 2 38.30 -13.63 -72.38
N GLN A 3 37.35 -13.28 -71.51
CA GLN A 3 36.58 -14.32 -70.84
C GLN A 3 37.44 -15.35 -70.11
N LEU A 4 38.13 -14.93 -69.06
CA LEU A 4 38.33 -15.84 -67.94
C LEU A 4 37.96 -15.12 -66.64
N LEU A 5 36.70 -15.35 -66.25
CA LEU A 5 36.26 -15.58 -64.86
C LEU A 5 36.29 -14.31 -63.98
N LEU A 6 35.22 -13.53 -63.78
CA LEU A 6 33.80 -13.88 -63.61
C LEU A 6 33.53 -15.14 -62.76
N ALA A 7 34.33 -15.38 -61.71
CA ALA A 7 34.02 -16.40 -60.70
C ALA A 7 34.83 -16.25 -59.39
N THR A 8 34.92 -15.05 -58.81
CA THR A 8 35.26 -14.87 -57.38
C THR A 8 34.53 -13.66 -56.79
N ALA A 9 33.35 -13.36 -57.35
CA ALA A 9 32.32 -12.56 -56.71
C ALA A 9 31.27 -13.50 -56.12
N LEU A 10 31.65 -14.35 -55.17
CA LEU A 10 30.71 -15.07 -54.30
C LEU A 10 31.50 -15.74 -53.17
N ILE A 11 31.09 -15.46 -51.93
CA ILE A 11 31.55 -16.07 -50.68
C ILE A 11 32.84 -15.47 -50.09
N ALA A 12 32.77 -14.21 -49.64
CA ALA A 12 33.57 -13.75 -48.48
C ALA A 12 33.01 -12.46 -47.83
N PHE A 13 31.75 -12.11 -48.10
CA PHE A 13 31.14 -10.85 -47.62
C PHE A 13 30.08 -10.95 -46.49
N PRO A 14 29.85 -12.09 -45.80
CA PRO A 14 29.00 -12.07 -44.61
C PRO A 14 29.67 -12.55 -43.31
N VAL A 15 30.99 -12.36 -43.11
CA VAL A 15 31.63 -12.69 -41.81
C VAL A 15 32.27 -11.48 -41.11
N ALA A 16 32.53 -10.38 -41.80
CA ALA A 16 33.14 -9.19 -41.17
C ALA A 16 32.13 -8.16 -40.61
N VAL A 17 30.82 -8.43 -40.66
CA VAL A 17 29.78 -7.57 -40.06
C VAL A 17 29.22 -8.14 -38.74
N PHE A 18 29.51 -9.40 -38.41
CA PHE A 18 29.00 -10.06 -37.20
C PHE A 18 29.96 -10.07 -36.00
N SER A 19 31.05 -9.29 -36.03
CA SER A 19 31.97 -9.16 -34.90
C SER A 19 32.23 -7.71 -34.45
N GLY A 20 31.51 -6.73 -35.04
CA GLY A 20 31.61 -5.31 -34.67
C GLY A 20 30.51 -4.79 -33.74
N VAL A 21 29.51 -5.62 -33.40
CA VAL A 21 28.35 -5.20 -32.57
C VAL A 21 28.52 -5.57 -31.09
N GLU A 22 29.45 -6.46 -30.76
CA GLU A 22 29.58 -7.01 -29.39
C GLU A 22 30.51 -6.22 -28.45
N HIS A 23 31.11 -5.09 -28.89
CA HIS A 23 32.04 -4.31 -28.04
C HIS A 23 31.54 -2.89 -27.69
N PHE A 24 30.30 -2.54 -28.04
CA PHE A 24 29.67 -1.27 -27.65
C PHE A 24 28.56 -1.43 -26.58
N VAL A 25 28.59 -2.53 -25.82
CA VAL A 25 27.71 -2.76 -24.67
C VAL A 25 28.51 -3.10 -23.41
N ILE A 26 29.65 -2.42 -23.20
CA ILE A 26 30.12 -2.21 -21.83
C ILE A 26 29.35 -0.99 -21.35
N GLY A 27 28.25 -1.25 -20.66
CA GLY A 27 27.46 -0.20 -20.04
C GLY A 27 28.39 0.69 -19.23
N ALA A 28 28.31 2.01 -19.46
CA ALA A 28 28.74 2.95 -18.44
C ALA A 28 28.09 2.47 -17.13
N ALA A 29 28.91 2.15 -16.13
CA ALA A 29 28.38 1.95 -14.79
C ALA A 29 27.60 3.22 -14.47
N ALA A 30 26.27 3.09 -14.43
CA ALA A 30 25.42 4.18 -13.98
C ALA A 30 25.97 4.58 -12.62
N ALA A 31 26.40 5.84 -12.48
CA ALA A 31 26.65 6.41 -11.17
C ALA A 31 25.43 6.08 -10.31
N PRO A 32 25.59 5.70 -9.03
CA PRO A 32 24.44 5.49 -8.17
C PRO A 32 23.56 6.73 -8.29
N ALA A 33 22.33 6.55 -8.77
CA ALA A 33 21.37 7.62 -8.77
C ALA A 33 21.32 8.12 -7.32
N GLN A 34 21.68 9.38 -7.10
CA GLN A 34 21.45 10.02 -5.82
C GLN A 34 19.94 9.91 -5.59
N GLN A 35 19.56 9.01 -4.69
CA GLN A 35 18.21 8.96 -4.14
C GLN A 35 17.97 10.36 -3.56
N SER A 36 17.17 11.16 -4.24
CA SER A 36 16.63 12.40 -3.69
C SER A 36 16.02 12.03 -2.33
N ALA A 37 16.48 12.66 -1.26
CA ALA A 37 15.87 12.46 0.05
C ALA A 37 14.38 12.78 -0.07
N VAL A 38 13.53 11.87 0.41
CA VAL A 38 12.08 12.08 0.44
C VAL A 38 11.81 13.36 1.25
N PRO A 39 11.03 14.33 0.71
CA PRO A 39 10.69 15.53 1.46
C PRO A 39 10.04 15.18 2.79
N SER A 40 10.51 15.80 3.88
CA SER A 40 10.05 15.54 5.25
C SER A 40 9.34 16.76 5.82
N LEU A 41 8.31 16.52 6.65
CA LEU A 41 7.58 17.55 7.38
C LEU A 41 8.42 18.24 8.47
N GLY A 42 9.55 17.65 8.87
CA GLY A 42 10.39 18.17 9.94
C GLY A 42 9.89 17.77 11.32
N ASP A 43 9.98 18.69 12.29
CA ASP A 43 9.61 18.43 13.68
C ASP A 43 8.10 18.48 13.91
N LEU A 44 7.51 17.32 14.22
CA LEU A 44 6.08 17.16 14.53
C LEU A 44 5.80 16.98 16.03
N SER A 45 6.80 17.17 16.90
CA SER A 45 6.70 16.89 18.34
C SER A 45 5.59 17.66 19.05
N LYS A 46 5.30 18.90 18.63
CA LYS A 46 4.19 19.69 19.17
C LYS A 46 2.83 19.02 18.95
N PHE A 47 2.62 18.42 17.78
CA PHE A 47 1.38 17.72 17.43
C PHE A 47 1.29 16.40 18.18
N ALA A 48 2.38 15.64 18.20
CA ALA A 48 2.48 14.39 18.95
C ALA A 48 2.20 14.59 20.45
N ALA A 49 2.65 15.69 21.04
CA ALA A 49 2.35 16.02 22.43
C ALA A 49 0.85 16.24 22.67
N ILE A 50 0.17 16.97 21.78
CA ILE A 50 -1.29 17.19 21.88
C ILE A 50 -2.03 15.85 21.76
N VAL A 51 -1.66 14.99 20.80
CA VAL A 51 -2.26 13.66 20.62
C VAL A 51 -2.04 12.79 21.86
N SER A 52 -0.84 12.76 22.44
CA SER A 52 -0.56 12.04 23.68
C SER A 52 -1.40 12.53 24.86
N ASP A 53 -1.63 13.85 24.96
CA ASP A 53 -2.51 14.40 25.99
C ASP A 53 -3.97 14.00 25.75
N THR A 54 -4.45 14.03 24.51
CA THR A 54 -5.78 13.53 24.14
C THR A 54 -5.95 12.06 24.51
N GLN A 55 -4.95 11.21 24.22
CA GLN A 55 -4.96 9.80 24.59
C GLN A 55 -5.08 9.60 26.11
N LYS A 56 -4.29 10.34 26.91
CA LYS A 56 -4.36 10.27 28.37
C LYS A 56 -5.73 10.68 28.90
N ILE A 57 -6.33 11.72 28.33
CA ILE A 57 -7.67 12.17 28.70
C ILE A 57 -8.71 11.12 28.32
N ALA A 58 -8.70 10.62 27.08
CA ALA A 58 -9.63 9.60 26.60
C ALA A 58 -9.56 8.31 27.43
N ALA A 59 -8.37 7.91 27.87
CA ALA A 59 -8.17 6.75 28.75
C ALA A 59 -8.85 6.88 30.12
N THR A 60 -9.21 8.09 30.56
CA THR A 60 -9.99 8.30 31.80
C THR A 60 -11.51 8.16 31.58
N GLY A 61 -11.95 8.02 30.33
CA GLY A 61 -13.37 8.01 29.94
C GLY A 61 -13.96 9.40 29.68
N ASP A 62 -13.19 10.48 29.86
CA ASP A 62 -13.64 11.85 29.60
C ASP A 62 -13.48 12.22 28.11
N LEU A 63 -14.40 11.72 27.29
CA LEU A 63 -14.36 11.95 25.84
C LEU A 63 -14.69 13.41 25.45
N VAL A 64 -15.38 14.16 26.31
CA VAL A 64 -15.66 15.60 26.08
C VAL A 64 -14.40 16.43 26.26
N ALA A 65 -13.62 16.15 27.31
CA ALA A 65 -12.31 16.78 27.46
C ALA A 65 -11.33 16.35 26.35
N ALA A 66 -11.41 15.09 25.89
CA ALA A 66 -10.61 14.61 24.76
C ALA A 66 -10.98 15.34 23.46
N GLU A 67 -12.27 15.58 23.20
CA GLU A 67 -12.76 16.37 22.07
C GLU A 67 -12.25 17.83 22.13
N THR A 68 -12.21 18.41 23.34
CA THR A 68 -11.62 19.74 23.53
C THR A 68 -10.14 19.73 23.15
N ARG A 69 -9.38 18.75 23.64
CA ARG A 69 -7.94 18.66 23.38
C ARG A 69 -7.61 18.35 21.92
N ILE A 70 -8.43 17.55 21.23
CA ILE A 70 -8.23 17.30 19.80
C ILE A 70 -8.58 18.53 18.95
N THR A 71 -9.41 19.45 19.45
CA THR A 71 -9.66 20.75 18.78
C THR A 71 -8.44 21.69 18.89
N ASP A 72 -7.66 21.60 19.97
CA ASP A 72 -6.36 22.28 20.03
C ASP A 72 -5.38 21.76 18.95
N LEU A 73 -5.46 20.45 18.64
CA LEU A 73 -4.64 19.85 17.58
C LEU A 73 -5.02 20.42 16.22
N GLU A 74 -6.31 20.43 15.89
CA GLU A 74 -6.85 20.98 14.63
C GLU A 74 -6.37 22.42 14.43
N THR A 75 -6.55 23.27 15.46
CA THR A 75 -6.09 24.67 15.41
C THR A 75 -4.59 24.77 15.12
N ALA A 76 -3.76 23.99 15.83
CA ALA A 76 -2.31 24.04 15.65
C ALA A 76 -1.87 23.47 14.29
N TRP A 77 -2.61 22.51 13.74
CA TRP A 77 -2.35 21.87 12.45
C TRP A 77 -2.71 22.81 11.30
N ASP A 78 -3.88 23.44 11.36
CA ASP A 78 -4.34 24.46 10.42
C ASP A 78 -3.37 25.64 10.35
N ASP A 79 -2.91 26.14 11.50
CA ASP A 79 -1.90 27.20 11.60
C ASP A 79 -0.57 26.85 10.89
N ALA A 80 -0.28 25.56 10.72
CA ALA A 80 0.93 25.06 10.09
C ALA A 80 0.71 24.53 8.66
N GLU A 81 -0.53 24.51 8.15
CA GLU A 81 -0.90 23.83 6.91
C GLU A 81 -0.06 24.33 5.73
N GLU A 82 -0.02 25.65 5.52
CA GLU A 82 0.63 26.25 4.35
C GLU A 82 2.11 25.85 4.26
N GLU A 83 2.83 25.89 5.38
CA GLU A 83 4.25 25.56 5.43
C GLU A 83 4.49 24.04 5.29
N LEU A 84 3.71 23.22 6.00
CA LEU A 84 3.89 21.77 6.01
C LEU A 84 3.52 21.14 4.66
N ARG A 85 2.40 21.56 4.09
CA ARG A 85 1.92 21.11 2.78
C ARG A 85 2.86 21.49 1.65
N ALA A 86 3.46 22.68 1.71
CA ALA A 86 4.46 23.11 0.73
C ALA A 86 5.77 22.30 0.83
N LYS A 87 6.18 21.89 2.03
CA LYS A 87 7.40 21.11 2.26
C LYS A 87 7.30 19.67 1.78
N ALA A 88 6.22 18.98 2.14
CA ALA A 88 6.06 17.57 1.86
C ALA A 88 4.57 17.23 1.65
N PRO A 89 4.00 17.51 0.46
CA PRO A 89 2.55 17.43 0.23
C PRO A 89 1.96 16.03 0.46
N GLU A 90 2.68 14.98 0.10
CA GLU A 90 2.23 13.59 0.29
C GLU A 90 2.26 13.17 1.77
N ALA A 91 3.35 13.48 2.46
CA ALA A 91 3.48 13.22 3.90
C ALA A 91 2.47 14.04 4.71
N TRP A 92 2.27 15.31 4.32
CA TRP A 92 1.24 16.17 4.89
C TRP A 92 -0.15 15.53 4.74
N GLY A 93 -0.51 15.09 3.53
CA GLY A 93 -1.80 14.44 3.28
C GLY A 93 -2.01 13.14 4.06
N THR A 94 -0.93 12.42 4.35
CA THR A 94 -0.99 11.20 5.18
C THR A 94 -1.35 11.53 6.64
N VAL A 95 -0.69 12.55 7.22
CA VAL A 95 -1.01 13.02 8.57
C VAL A 95 -2.41 13.64 8.62
N ASP A 96 -2.77 14.42 7.62
CA ASP A 96 -4.06 15.12 7.49
C ASP A 96 -5.24 14.14 7.54
N ALA A 97 -5.20 13.10 6.69
CA ALA A 97 -6.23 12.06 6.69
C ALA A 97 -6.33 11.31 8.03
N SER A 98 -5.20 11.08 8.70
CA SER A 98 -5.20 10.44 10.03
C SER A 98 -5.74 11.37 11.12
N ALA A 99 -5.48 12.68 11.03
CA ALA A 99 -6.02 13.69 11.94
C ALA A 99 -7.54 13.79 11.77
N ASP A 100 -8.04 13.84 10.53
CA ASP A 100 -9.48 13.81 10.21
C ASP A 100 -10.19 12.59 10.79
N ALA A 101 -9.57 11.41 10.73
CA ALA A 101 -10.13 10.19 11.32
C ALA A 101 -10.25 10.32 12.86
N ALA A 102 -9.26 10.92 13.52
CA ALA A 102 -9.29 11.17 14.97
C ALA A 102 -10.34 12.23 15.35
N PHE A 103 -10.45 13.31 14.58
CA PHE A 103 -11.49 14.33 14.77
C PHE A 103 -12.88 13.72 14.62
N SER A 104 -13.09 12.93 13.56
CA SER A 104 -14.36 12.24 13.29
C SER A 104 -14.73 11.27 14.41
N ALA A 105 -13.77 10.49 14.93
CA ALA A 105 -14.02 9.54 16.01
C ALA A 105 -14.52 10.22 17.29
N LEU A 106 -13.94 11.38 17.64
CA LEU A 106 -14.28 12.13 18.85
C LEU A 106 -15.54 12.99 18.73
N ARG A 107 -15.89 13.46 17.53
CA ARG A 107 -17.00 14.41 17.30
C ARG A 107 -18.33 13.77 16.92
N THR A 108 -18.45 12.45 16.96
CA THR A 108 -19.76 11.80 16.78
C THR A 108 -20.67 12.05 17.99
N ASN A 109 -21.99 11.98 17.82
CA ASN A 109 -22.95 12.18 18.92
C ASN A 109 -22.75 11.23 20.12
N SER A 110 -22.18 10.05 19.89
CA SER A 110 -21.86 9.07 20.92
C SER A 110 -20.52 8.41 20.56
N PRO A 111 -19.39 9.04 20.90
CA PRO A 111 -18.06 8.53 20.55
C PRO A 111 -17.84 7.15 21.19
N ASP A 112 -17.40 6.20 20.36
CA ASP A 112 -17.01 4.86 20.81
C ASP A 112 -15.58 4.93 21.37
N PRO A 113 -15.36 4.63 22.67
CA PRO A 113 -14.04 4.69 23.28
C PRO A 113 -12.98 3.87 22.55
N ALA A 114 -13.33 2.68 22.04
CA ALA A 114 -12.38 1.81 21.35
C ALA A 114 -11.98 2.36 19.97
N ARG A 115 -12.94 2.99 19.27
CA ARG A 115 -12.66 3.68 17.99
C ARG A 115 -11.81 4.93 18.21
N VAL A 116 -12.06 5.69 19.27
CA VAL A 116 -11.25 6.85 19.65
C VAL A 116 -9.82 6.42 19.98
N GLU A 117 -9.64 5.40 20.80
CA GLU A 117 -8.31 4.87 21.13
C GLU A 117 -7.54 4.43 19.89
N THR A 118 -8.19 3.70 18.99
CA THR A 118 -7.59 3.25 17.72
C THR A 118 -7.17 4.44 16.87
N ALA A 119 -8.07 5.40 16.62
CA ALA A 119 -7.78 6.55 15.78
C ALA A 119 -6.66 7.44 16.34
N LEU A 120 -6.61 7.64 17.66
CA LEU A 120 -5.53 8.38 18.31
C LEU A 120 -4.20 7.63 18.27
N SER A 121 -4.21 6.29 18.35
CA SER A 121 -3.00 5.48 18.20
C SER A 121 -2.46 5.54 16.77
N ASP A 122 -3.34 5.44 15.77
CA ASP A 122 -2.98 5.53 14.36
C ASP A 122 -2.40 6.91 14.01
N LEU A 123 -3.01 7.99 14.52
CA LEU A 123 -2.48 9.33 14.37
C LEU A 123 -1.13 9.52 15.06
N GLN A 124 -0.95 8.97 16.27
CA GLN A 124 0.33 9.03 16.96
C GLN A 124 1.44 8.29 16.21
N ALA A 125 1.13 7.16 15.58
CA ALA A 125 2.05 6.41 14.73
C ALA A 125 2.38 7.20 13.44
N THR A 126 1.36 7.77 12.80
CA THR A 126 1.52 8.57 11.57
C THR A 126 2.33 9.84 11.80
N LEU A 127 2.20 10.49 12.96
CA LEU A 127 3.06 11.62 13.33
C LEU A 127 4.53 11.21 13.57
N ALA A 128 4.77 9.97 13.98
CA ALA A 128 6.14 9.44 14.16
C ALA A 128 6.76 9.01 12.83
N ASP A 129 5.95 8.54 11.90
CA ASP A 129 6.34 8.15 10.54
C ASP A 129 5.29 8.62 9.53
N PRO A 130 5.39 9.88 9.04
CA PRO A 130 4.43 10.45 8.10
C PRO A 130 4.71 10.03 6.66
N THR A 131 5.46 8.94 6.47
CA THR A 131 5.78 8.42 5.15
C THR A 131 4.50 7.86 4.53
N PRO A 132 4.10 8.32 3.33
CA PRO A 132 3.03 7.68 2.59
C PRO A 132 3.29 6.17 2.51
N PRO A 133 2.26 5.31 2.60
CA PRO A 133 2.45 3.86 2.52
C PRO A 133 3.21 3.41 1.26
N ASP A 134 3.22 4.24 0.21
CA ASP A 134 3.92 4.02 -1.06
C ASP A 134 5.41 4.47 -1.06
N ALA A 135 5.81 5.38 -0.16
CA ALA A 135 7.14 5.99 -0.14
C ALA A 135 8.17 5.20 0.70
N ALA A 136 7.69 4.30 1.57
CA ALA A 136 8.52 3.34 2.29
C ALA A 136 8.79 2.07 1.45
N GLY A 137 9.08 2.20 0.15
CA GLY A 137 9.43 1.06 -0.71
C GLY A 137 8.53 -0.15 -0.51
N GLY A 138 7.21 0.05 -0.62
CA GLY A 138 6.20 -0.97 -0.32
C GLY A 138 6.43 -2.23 -1.13
N SER A 139 6.95 -3.28 -0.50
CA SER A 139 6.84 -4.62 -1.08
C SER A 139 5.39 -5.07 -0.94
N ALA A 140 4.81 -5.62 -2.00
CA ALA A 140 3.48 -6.22 -1.97
C ALA A 140 3.31 -7.06 -0.68
N GLN A 141 2.37 -6.67 0.18
CA GLN A 141 2.06 -7.43 1.38
C GLN A 141 1.41 -8.73 0.94
N THR A 142 1.87 -9.83 1.53
CA THR A 142 1.31 -11.15 1.25
C THR A 142 0.77 -11.77 2.54
N LEU A 143 -0.42 -12.37 2.44
CA LEU A 143 -0.99 -13.22 3.46
C LEU A 143 -1.06 -14.63 2.92
N ASN A 144 -0.38 -15.57 3.57
CA ASN A 144 -0.28 -16.97 3.12
C ASN A 144 0.19 -17.12 1.64
N GLY A 145 1.04 -16.19 1.18
CA GLY A 145 1.53 -16.18 -0.21
C GLY A 145 0.58 -15.56 -1.23
N ILE A 146 -0.57 -15.02 -0.81
CA ILE A 146 -1.51 -14.25 -1.64
C ILE A 146 -1.21 -12.76 -1.45
N ALA A 147 -1.01 -12.02 -2.54
CA ALA A 147 -0.86 -10.57 -2.49
C ALA A 147 -2.19 -9.92 -2.08
N VAL A 148 -2.15 -9.07 -1.04
CA VAL A 148 -3.28 -8.27 -0.56
C VAL A 148 -3.11 -6.79 -0.82
N THR A 149 -1.98 -6.42 -1.39
CA THR A 149 -1.72 -5.07 -1.89
C THR A 149 -1.11 -5.16 -3.27
N ASP A 150 -1.18 -4.07 -4.01
CA ASP A 150 -0.42 -3.91 -5.24
C ASP A 150 1.10 -3.80 -4.97
N ALA A 151 1.87 -3.62 -6.06
CA ALA A 151 3.32 -3.50 -6.00
C ALA A 151 3.81 -2.19 -5.33
N SER A 152 2.90 -1.24 -5.07
CA SER A 152 3.13 -0.01 -4.32
C SER A 152 2.83 -0.18 -2.82
N GLY A 153 2.11 -1.23 -2.42
CA GLY A 153 1.64 -1.43 -1.05
C GLY A 153 0.22 -0.90 -0.80
N HIS A 154 -0.48 -0.46 -1.85
CA HIS A 154 -1.88 -0.04 -1.77
C HIS A 154 -2.80 -1.27 -1.68
N PRO A 155 -3.78 -1.31 -0.75
CA PRO A 155 -4.78 -2.38 -0.71
C PRO A 155 -5.44 -2.55 -2.07
N LEU A 156 -5.74 -3.79 -2.46
CA LEU A 156 -6.47 -4.00 -3.70
C LEU A 156 -7.92 -3.54 -3.48
N PRO A 157 -8.64 -3.09 -4.52
CA PRO A 157 -10.07 -2.84 -4.37
C PRO A 157 -10.76 -4.15 -3.97
N CYS A 158 -11.55 -4.13 -2.90
CA CYS A 158 -12.10 -5.37 -2.32
C CYS A 158 -12.91 -6.23 -3.31
N GLU A 159 -13.51 -5.60 -4.33
CA GLU A 159 -14.24 -6.30 -5.39
C GLU A 159 -13.35 -7.19 -6.26
N VAL A 160 -12.06 -6.85 -6.42
CA VAL A 160 -11.12 -7.64 -7.22
C VAL A 160 -10.84 -8.97 -6.53
N MET A 161 -10.44 -8.94 -5.26
CA MET A 161 -10.15 -10.16 -4.50
C MET A 161 -11.40 -11.02 -4.26
N LEU A 162 -12.54 -10.37 -4.02
CA LEU A 162 -13.83 -11.07 -3.92
C LEU A 162 -14.23 -11.73 -5.24
N SER A 163 -13.94 -11.10 -6.38
CA SER A 163 -14.15 -11.70 -7.71
C SER A 163 -13.25 -12.92 -7.90
N ASP A 164 -11.95 -12.82 -7.61
CA ASP A 164 -11.00 -13.93 -7.73
C ASP A 164 -11.41 -15.13 -6.86
N LEU A 165 -11.88 -14.87 -5.64
CA LEU A 165 -12.40 -15.90 -4.74
C LEU A 165 -13.65 -16.59 -5.33
N ARG A 166 -14.60 -15.80 -5.86
CA ARG A 166 -15.82 -16.34 -6.51
C ARG A 166 -15.48 -17.17 -7.74
N ASP A 167 -14.55 -16.70 -8.57
CA ASP A 167 -14.10 -17.40 -9.76
C ASP A 167 -13.44 -18.74 -9.40
N ALA A 168 -12.58 -18.75 -8.39
CA ALA A 168 -11.92 -19.97 -7.95
C ALA A 168 -12.91 -20.98 -7.31
N LEU A 169 -13.93 -20.48 -6.60
CA LEU A 169 -15.05 -21.30 -6.11
C LEU A 169 -15.86 -21.90 -7.27
N SER A 170 -16.17 -21.09 -8.30
CA SER A 170 -16.89 -21.55 -9.50
C SER A 170 -16.10 -22.61 -10.27
N ALA A 171 -14.78 -22.55 -10.23
CA ALA A 171 -13.87 -23.54 -10.79
C ALA A 171 -13.75 -24.81 -9.93
N GLY A 172 -14.52 -24.94 -8.84
CA GLY A 172 -14.56 -26.13 -7.99
C GLY A 172 -13.32 -26.33 -7.12
N ARG A 173 -12.57 -25.26 -6.82
CA ARG A 173 -11.31 -25.37 -6.05
C ARG A 173 -11.49 -25.55 -4.54
N ALA A 174 -12.71 -25.46 -4.02
CA ALA A 174 -12.98 -25.69 -2.60
C ALA A 174 -13.22 -27.18 -2.31
N SER A 175 -12.41 -27.78 -1.45
CA SER A 175 -12.71 -29.10 -0.88
C SER A 175 -14.00 -29.06 -0.04
N ASP A 176 -14.70 -30.18 0.09
CA ASP A 176 -15.92 -30.26 0.92
C ASP A 176 -15.62 -29.90 2.39
N THR A 177 -14.44 -30.28 2.89
CA THR A 177 -13.99 -30.01 4.27
C THR A 177 -13.73 -28.51 4.51
N ALA A 178 -13.12 -27.81 3.54
CA ALA A 178 -12.77 -26.39 3.70
C ALA A 178 -13.94 -25.43 3.37
N ARG A 179 -14.97 -25.92 2.68
CA ARG A 179 -16.08 -25.10 2.16
C ARG A 179 -16.78 -24.25 3.22
N PRO A 180 -17.12 -24.77 4.42
CA PRO A 180 -17.79 -23.95 5.45
C PRO A 180 -16.93 -22.76 5.89
N GLN A 181 -15.62 -22.97 6.05
CA GLN A 181 -14.68 -21.91 6.45
C GLN A 181 -14.50 -20.87 5.33
N ILE A 182 -14.43 -21.31 4.07
CA ILE A 182 -14.34 -20.40 2.92
C ILE A 182 -15.60 -19.52 2.82
N THR A 183 -16.79 -20.10 3.05
CA THR A 183 -18.06 -19.32 3.04
C THR A 183 -18.13 -18.29 4.16
N ASP A 184 -17.70 -18.64 5.38
CA ASP A 184 -17.63 -17.68 6.50
C ASP A 184 -16.68 -16.52 6.20
N LEU A 185 -15.49 -16.82 5.67
CA LEU A 185 -14.51 -15.81 5.26
C LEU A 185 -15.03 -14.92 4.12
N GLN A 186 -15.71 -15.49 3.13
CA GLN A 186 -16.34 -14.73 2.04
C GLN A 186 -17.42 -13.77 2.57
N SER A 187 -18.23 -14.21 3.55
CA SER A 187 -19.24 -13.37 4.18
C SER A 187 -18.60 -12.20 4.92
N LYS A 188 -17.55 -12.47 5.72
CA LYS A 188 -16.80 -11.43 6.43
C LYS A 188 -16.12 -10.44 5.48
N ALA A 189 -15.51 -10.94 4.40
CA ALA A 189 -14.91 -10.10 3.37
C ALA A 189 -15.95 -9.17 2.72
N THR A 190 -17.13 -9.71 2.38
CA THR A 190 -18.24 -8.93 1.81
C THR A 190 -18.75 -7.87 2.78
N GLU A 191 -18.88 -8.20 4.08
CA GLU A 191 -19.28 -7.24 5.11
C GLU A 191 -18.29 -6.09 5.25
N ARG A 192 -16.98 -6.36 5.26
CA ARG A 192 -15.94 -5.31 5.33
C ARG A 192 -15.87 -4.49 4.05
N CYS A 193 -16.03 -5.11 2.89
CA CYS A 193 -16.07 -4.43 1.60
C CYS A 193 -17.25 -3.45 1.50
N ASN A 194 -18.45 -3.87 1.95
CA ASN A 194 -19.61 -2.98 2.05
C ASN A 194 -19.42 -1.82 3.04
N ALA A 195 -18.50 -1.97 4.00
CA ALA A 195 -18.14 -0.95 4.97
C ALA A 195 -16.95 -0.08 4.53
N ASP A 196 -16.52 -0.19 3.27
CA ASP A 196 -15.37 0.53 2.70
C ASP A 196 -14.05 0.25 3.44
N ASP A 197 -13.94 -0.93 4.06
CA ASP A 197 -12.73 -1.39 4.74
C ASP A 197 -12.02 -2.45 3.89
N ASP A 198 -11.39 -1.97 2.81
CA ASP A 198 -10.65 -2.79 1.84
C ASP A 198 -9.59 -3.66 2.51
N ARG A 199 -8.84 -3.11 3.47
CA ARG A 199 -7.75 -3.83 4.14
C ARG A 199 -8.23 -5.10 4.84
N ARG A 200 -9.32 -5.03 5.61
CA ARG A 200 -9.86 -6.23 6.27
C ARG A 200 -10.60 -7.12 5.29
N ALA A 201 -11.24 -6.56 4.26
CA ALA A 201 -11.89 -7.35 3.21
C ALA A 201 -10.89 -8.23 2.46
N ASP A 202 -9.75 -7.64 2.05
CA ASP A 202 -8.66 -8.32 1.36
C ASP A 202 -8.00 -9.37 2.25
N ALA A 203 -7.82 -9.06 3.54
CA ALA A 203 -7.26 -10.02 4.49
C ALA A 203 -8.15 -11.28 4.64
N PHE A 204 -9.47 -11.13 4.67
CA PHE A 204 -10.40 -12.27 4.70
C PHE A 204 -10.42 -13.02 3.36
N SER A 205 -10.38 -12.31 2.25
CA SER A 205 -10.35 -12.90 0.90
C SER A 205 -9.06 -13.71 0.68
N ALA A 206 -7.90 -13.21 1.10
CA ALA A 206 -6.63 -13.94 1.04
C ALA A 206 -6.63 -15.20 1.92
N GLN A 207 -7.20 -15.14 3.12
CA GLN A 207 -7.38 -16.33 3.96
C GLN A 207 -8.25 -17.38 3.28
N ALA A 208 -9.33 -16.97 2.61
CA ALA A 208 -10.21 -17.87 1.89
C ALA A 208 -9.51 -18.50 0.67
N LEU A 209 -8.77 -17.69 -0.10
CA LEU A 209 -7.98 -18.16 -1.25
C LEU A 209 -6.91 -19.17 -0.84
N ALA A 210 -6.28 -18.99 0.32
CA ALA A 210 -5.27 -19.91 0.84
C ALA A 210 -5.83 -21.30 1.21
N LEU A 211 -7.15 -21.43 1.41
CA LEU A 211 -7.82 -22.70 1.69
C LEU A 211 -8.23 -23.46 0.40
N LEU A 212 -8.06 -22.84 -0.76
CA LEU A 212 -8.40 -23.47 -2.04
C LEU A 212 -7.34 -24.46 -2.48
N ILE A 213 -7.78 -25.49 -3.20
CA ILE A 213 -6.88 -26.46 -3.83
C ILE A 213 -6.13 -25.75 -4.97
N PRO A 214 -4.79 -25.89 -5.05
CA PRO A 214 -4.00 -25.30 -6.13
C PRO A 214 -4.50 -25.70 -7.52
N ALA A 215 -4.33 -24.80 -8.48
CA ALA A 215 -4.57 -25.11 -9.88
C ALA A 215 -3.83 -26.38 -10.30
N GLN A 216 -4.55 -27.38 -10.84
CA GLN A 216 -3.89 -28.47 -11.55
C GLN A 216 -3.24 -27.87 -12.80
N VAL A 217 -1.91 -27.81 -12.82
CA VAL A 217 -1.16 -27.45 -14.03
C VAL A 217 -1.25 -28.65 -14.97
N THR A 218 -2.21 -28.63 -15.88
CA THR A 218 -2.23 -29.54 -17.03
C THR A 218 -1.02 -29.22 -17.89
N LYS A 219 -0.08 -30.17 -17.98
CA LYS A 219 1.04 -30.18 -18.92
C LYS A 219 0.56 -30.33 -20.36
#